data_AF-A0A2E6G6J0-F1
#
_entry.id   AF-A0A2E6G6J0-F1
#
_cell.length_a   1.000
_cell.length_b   1.000
_cell.length_c   1.000
_cell.angle_alpha   90.00
_cell.angle_beta   90.00
_cell.angle_gamma   90.00
#
_symmetry.space_group_name_H-M   'P 1'
#
loop_
_entity.id
_entity.type
_entity.pdbx_description
1 polymer ?
#
loop_
_entity_poly.entity_id
_entity_poly.type
_entity_poly.pdbx_seq_one_letter_code
_entity_poly.pdbx_strand_id
1 'polypeptide(L)'
;MNVQSIPVFGLFMLFILSLGNHNVGAAQCNTDDFALLCNDGNAVNDAVFNCGFSCFLSSDITSCFAECISDAIPEMSSGCVGCFADQSTCVTNSCFLTCAFGSEADCEACVQTNCQSGFETCAGIVDLDGDGESTVCDCDDANSSVYPGAPGTAQGVDNNCDGTLSPEELACQLDLNADGIITVSDVLTVLAEFGCLVDCTADVNGDGTVTVADILEMLGGFGSDC
;
A
#
# COMPACT_ATOMS: atom_id res chain seq x y z
N MET A 1 17.01 -2.18 8.63
CA MET A 1 16.80 -0.73 8.88
C MET A 1 15.38 -0.63 9.40
N ASN A 2 15.21 0.00 10.55
CA ASN A 2 14.21 -0.36 11.54
C ASN A 2 13.07 0.67 11.53
N VAL A 3 11.93 0.35 10.92
CA VAL A 3 10.71 1.15 11.05
C VAL A 3 10.12 0.81 12.41
N GLN A 4 10.12 1.78 13.33
CA GLN A 4 9.69 1.58 14.70
C GLN A 4 8.17 1.44 14.79
N SER A 5 7.76 0.29 15.30
CA SER A 5 6.40 -0.10 15.66
C SER A 5 5.73 0.91 16.60
N ILE A 6 4.52 1.36 16.26
CA ILE A 6 3.68 2.21 17.11
C ILE A 6 2.87 1.32 18.07
N PRO A 7 2.85 1.57 19.40
CA PRO A 7 2.16 0.73 20.34
C PRO A 7 0.65 1.01 20.37
N VAL A 8 -0.13 -0.03 20.14
CA VAL A 8 -1.57 -0.12 20.41
C VAL A 8 -1.81 0.09 21.91
N PHE A 9 -2.47 1.19 22.29
CA PHE A 9 -3.05 1.36 23.62
C PHE A 9 -4.53 1.77 23.50
N GLY A 10 -5.39 0.86 23.95
CA GLY A 10 -6.83 1.04 23.90
C GLY A 10 -7.43 1.90 25.01
N LEU A 11 -8.68 2.28 24.72
CA LEU A 11 -9.83 2.39 25.63
C LEU A 11 -10.16 3.76 26.27
N PHE A 12 -11.28 4.31 25.78
CA PHE A 12 -12.31 5.13 26.45
C PHE A 12 -11.92 6.49 27.07
N MET A 13 -12.39 7.60 26.47
CA MET A 13 -13.46 8.42 27.08
C MET A 13 -13.86 9.64 26.23
N LEU A 14 -15.19 9.82 26.16
CA LEU A 14 -15.97 11.05 25.98
C LEU A 14 -15.85 11.84 24.65
N PHE A 15 -16.79 11.51 23.77
CA PHE A 15 -17.37 12.40 22.76
C PHE A 15 -17.84 13.72 23.41
N ILE A 16 -17.21 14.84 23.04
CA ILE A 16 -17.82 16.18 23.10
C ILE A 16 -17.82 16.72 21.68
N LEU A 17 -19.03 16.93 21.15
CA LEU A 17 -19.30 17.56 19.86
C LEU A 17 -18.66 18.96 19.81
N SER A 18 -17.62 19.09 18.97
CA SER A 18 -17.35 20.34 18.25
C SER A 18 -17.78 20.11 16.82
N LEU A 19 -18.81 20.85 16.38
CA LEU A 19 -19.25 20.92 14.99
C LEU A 19 -18.21 21.73 14.20
N GLY A 20 -17.05 21.12 13.94
CA GLY A 20 -16.27 21.39 12.76
C GLY A 20 -16.92 20.64 11.61
N ASN A 21 -17.24 21.34 10.55
CA ASN A 21 -17.93 20.82 9.38
C ASN A 21 -16.96 19.93 8.55
N HIS A 22 -16.40 18.88 9.15
CA HIS A 22 -15.71 17.85 8.40
C HIS A 22 -16.79 16.99 7.77
N ASN A 23 -17.06 17.26 6.49
CA ASN A 23 -17.66 16.26 5.63
C ASN A 23 -16.91 14.96 5.89
N VAL A 24 -17.62 13.93 6.34
CA VAL A 24 -17.21 12.54 6.10
C VAL A 24 -17.41 12.32 4.60
N GLY A 25 -16.60 13.04 3.81
CA GLY A 25 -16.51 12.92 2.38
C GLY A 25 -15.55 11.79 2.06
N ALA A 26 -15.76 11.14 0.93
CA ALA A 26 -14.82 10.16 0.40
C ALA A 26 -13.36 10.68 0.46
N ALA A 27 -12.39 9.76 0.50
CA ALA A 27 -10.98 10.06 0.32
C ALA A 27 -10.78 11.10 -0.81
N GLN A 28 -10.03 12.16 -0.52
CA GLN A 28 -9.80 13.24 -1.49
C GLN A 28 -8.58 12.97 -2.39
N CYS A 29 -7.64 12.15 -1.92
CA CYS A 29 -6.57 11.60 -2.77
C CYS A 29 -7.08 10.35 -3.49
N ASN A 30 -6.56 10.11 -4.69
CA ASN A 30 -6.86 8.93 -5.50
C ASN A 30 -5.61 8.05 -5.68
N THR A 31 -5.73 6.98 -6.46
CA THR A 31 -4.62 6.05 -6.73
C THR A 31 -3.40 6.71 -7.39
N ASP A 32 -3.61 7.68 -8.29
CA ASP A 32 -2.50 8.40 -8.93
C ASP A 32 -1.76 9.29 -7.90
N ASP A 33 -2.50 9.90 -6.97
CA ASP A 33 -1.92 10.66 -5.86
C ASP A 33 -1.06 9.77 -4.97
N PHE A 34 -1.57 8.60 -4.58
CA PHE A 34 -0.84 7.66 -3.73
C PHE A 34 0.40 7.08 -4.43
N ALA A 35 0.32 6.82 -5.74
CA ALA A 35 1.49 6.44 -6.53
C ALA A 35 2.56 7.54 -6.54
N LEU A 36 2.15 8.81 -6.58
CA LEU A 36 3.06 9.96 -6.52
C LEU A 36 3.67 10.12 -5.12
N LEU A 37 2.89 9.97 -4.05
CA LEU A 37 3.41 9.96 -2.68
C LEU A 37 4.43 8.83 -2.47
N CYS A 38 4.18 7.68 -3.09
CA CYS A 38 5.04 6.52 -2.99
C CYS A 38 6.36 6.68 -3.75
N ASN A 39 6.28 7.00 -5.04
CA ASN A 39 7.43 6.97 -5.94
C ASN A 39 8.21 8.30 -5.95
N ASP A 40 7.53 9.42 -5.73
CA ASP A 40 8.08 10.77 -5.85
C ASP A 40 8.01 11.55 -4.53
N GLY A 41 8.05 10.84 -3.40
CA GLY A 41 7.95 11.42 -2.05
C GLY A 41 8.94 12.56 -1.79
N ASN A 42 10.15 12.53 -2.38
CA ASN A 42 11.11 13.64 -2.28
C ASN A 42 10.62 14.91 -3.00
N ALA A 43 10.05 14.77 -4.21
CA ALA A 43 9.51 15.90 -4.96
C ALA A 43 8.29 16.50 -4.26
N VAL A 44 7.43 15.64 -3.70
CA VAL A 44 6.28 16.04 -2.86
C VAL A 44 6.77 16.82 -1.64
N ASN A 45 7.75 16.29 -0.93
CA ASN A 45 8.30 16.92 0.27
C ASN A 45 8.94 18.28 -0.06
N ASP A 46 9.74 18.35 -1.11
CA ASP A 46 10.35 19.59 -1.59
C ASP A 46 9.29 20.64 -1.97
N ALA A 47 8.22 20.24 -2.66
CA ALA A 47 7.12 21.14 -2.98
C ALA A 47 6.40 21.66 -1.73
N VAL A 48 6.07 20.78 -0.79
CA VAL A 48 5.41 21.11 0.48
C VAL A 48 6.23 22.12 1.29
N PHE A 49 7.54 21.89 1.43
CA PHE A 49 8.43 22.82 2.13
C PHE A 49 8.57 24.17 1.42
N ASN A 50 8.79 24.16 0.10
CA ASN A 50 8.94 25.39 -0.68
C ASN A 50 7.65 26.22 -0.68
N CYS A 51 6.50 25.57 -0.88
CA CYS A 51 5.20 26.22 -0.85
C CYS A 51 4.86 26.75 0.53
N GLY A 52 5.17 25.99 1.59
CA GLY A 52 4.99 26.42 2.98
C GLY A 52 5.75 27.71 3.29
N PHE A 53 7.02 27.80 2.88
CA PHE A 53 7.82 29.01 3.06
C PHE A 53 7.32 30.18 2.19
N SER A 54 6.96 29.92 0.93
CA SER A 54 6.49 30.96 0.00
C SER A 54 5.16 31.60 0.43
N CYS A 55 4.29 30.79 1.03
CA CYS A 55 2.94 31.19 1.43
C CYS A 55 2.83 31.60 2.90
N PHE A 56 3.90 31.51 3.67
CA PHE A 56 3.91 31.74 5.12
C PHE A 56 3.33 33.11 5.54
N LEU A 57 3.53 34.16 4.72
CA LEU A 57 3.02 35.51 4.99
C LEU A 57 1.74 35.85 4.21
N SER A 58 1.14 34.87 3.52
CA SER A 58 -0.12 35.07 2.82
C SER A 58 -1.25 35.36 3.81
N SER A 59 -2.16 36.26 3.43
CA SER A 59 -3.40 36.47 4.17
C SER A 59 -4.37 35.29 4.05
N ASP A 60 -4.16 34.44 3.03
CA ASP A 60 -4.88 33.20 2.81
C ASP A 60 -3.83 32.11 2.50
N ILE A 61 -3.38 31.43 3.56
CA ILE A 61 -2.34 30.40 3.47
C ILE A 61 -2.88 29.19 2.72
N THR A 62 -4.12 28.79 2.98
CA THR A 62 -4.75 27.63 2.37
C THR A 62 -4.81 27.78 0.85
N SER A 63 -5.33 28.90 0.35
CA SER A 63 -5.42 29.12 -1.10
C SER A 63 -4.04 29.29 -1.75
N CYS A 64 -3.13 30.05 -1.13
CA CYS A 64 -1.77 30.21 -1.65
C CYS A 64 -1.03 28.87 -1.75
N PHE A 65 -1.13 28.05 -0.71
CA PHE A 65 -0.46 26.77 -0.64
C PHE A 65 -1.03 25.80 -1.67
N ALA A 66 -2.35 25.74 -1.82
CA ALA A 66 -3.01 24.90 -2.81
C ALA A 66 -2.60 25.28 -4.25
N GLU A 67 -2.56 26.58 -4.58
CA GLU A 67 -2.09 27.06 -5.88
C GLU A 67 -0.62 26.69 -6.11
N CYS A 68 0.24 26.91 -5.10
CA CYS A 68 1.67 26.61 -5.21
C CYS A 68 1.95 25.11 -5.42
N ILE A 69 1.28 24.21 -4.69
CA ILE A 69 1.46 22.76 -4.89
C ILE A 69 0.91 22.34 -6.24
N SER A 70 -0.22 22.90 -6.68
CA SER A 70 -0.78 22.60 -8.01
C SER A 70 0.16 23.01 -9.14
N ASP A 71 0.93 24.09 -8.95
CA ASP A 71 1.97 24.53 -9.88
C ASP A 71 3.24 23.68 -9.79
N ALA A 72 3.63 23.26 -8.59
CA ALA A 72 4.84 22.47 -8.35
C ALA A 72 4.68 21.00 -8.77
N ILE A 73 3.48 20.45 -8.60
CA ILE A 73 3.15 19.04 -8.83
C ILE A 73 1.81 18.95 -9.59
N PRO A 74 1.83 19.17 -10.91
CA PRO A 74 0.62 19.20 -11.73
C PRO A 74 -0.10 17.85 -11.83
N GLU A 75 0.58 16.73 -11.53
CA GLU A 75 -0.04 15.40 -11.51
C GLU A 75 -0.95 15.19 -10.28
N MET A 76 -0.75 15.95 -9.20
CA MET A 76 -1.51 15.77 -7.97
C MET A 76 -2.94 16.31 -8.13
N SER A 77 -3.92 15.53 -7.71
CA SER A 77 -5.32 15.89 -7.78
C SER A 77 -5.64 17.07 -6.87
N SER A 78 -6.56 17.93 -7.32
CA SER A 78 -6.99 19.09 -6.54
C SER A 78 -7.55 18.73 -5.15
N GLY A 79 -8.12 17.53 -5.01
CA GLY A 79 -8.60 17.03 -3.73
C GLY A 79 -7.44 16.75 -2.77
N CYS A 80 -6.42 16.04 -3.24
CA CYS A 80 -5.23 15.73 -2.46
C CYS A 80 -4.42 16.98 -2.10
N VAL A 81 -4.29 17.92 -3.05
CA VAL A 81 -3.72 19.25 -2.80
C VAL A 81 -4.48 19.99 -1.69
N GLY A 82 -5.81 19.88 -1.66
CA GLY A 82 -6.64 20.41 -0.58
C GLY A 82 -6.26 19.85 0.80
N CYS A 83 -5.99 18.54 0.89
CA CYS A 83 -5.55 17.91 2.14
C CYS A 83 -4.18 18.44 2.61
N PHE A 84 -3.23 18.65 1.69
CA PHE A 84 -1.95 19.28 2.04
C PHE A 84 -2.11 20.73 2.49
N ALA A 85 -3.00 21.50 1.86
CA ALA A 85 -3.30 22.87 2.27
C ALA A 85 -3.98 22.94 3.66
N ASP A 86 -4.88 22.01 3.95
CA ASP A 86 -5.51 21.87 5.28
C ASP A 86 -4.46 21.48 6.34
N GLN A 87 -3.55 20.55 6.01
CA GLN A 87 -2.45 20.17 6.89
C GLN A 87 -1.54 21.37 7.16
N SER A 88 -1.13 22.13 6.15
CA SER A 88 -0.32 23.35 6.28
C SER A 88 -1.00 24.40 7.17
N THR A 89 -2.33 24.53 7.03
CA THR A 89 -3.15 25.41 7.89
C THR A 89 -3.14 24.91 9.34
N CYS A 90 -3.25 23.61 9.57
CA CYS A 90 -3.11 23.00 10.89
C CYS A 90 -1.73 23.25 11.49
N VAL A 91 -0.65 23.02 10.74
CA VAL A 91 0.73 23.25 11.21
C VAL A 91 0.92 24.70 11.61
N THR A 92 0.40 25.66 10.82
CA THR A 92 0.47 27.08 11.14
C THR A 92 -0.28 27.42 12.44
N ASN A 93 -1.43 26.80 12.69
CA ASN A 93 -2.26 27.10 13.86
C ASN A 93 -1.78 26.40 15.14
N SER A 94 -1.29 25.18 15.02
CA SER A 94 -1.03 24.29 16.16
C SER A 94 0.46 24.08 16.45
N CYS A 95 1.32 24.19 15.43
CA CYS A 95 2.73 23.81 15.50
C CYS A 95 3.71 24.90 15.06
N PHE A 96 3.23 26.07 14.63
CA PHE A 96 4.08 27.12 14.07
C PHE A 96 5.28 27.48 14.94
N LEU A 97 5.08 27.76 16.24
CA LEU A 97 6.18 28.14 17.12
C LEU A 97 7.20 27.02 17.29
N THR A 98 6.74 25.77 17.36
CA THR A 98 7.59 24.59 17.47
C THR A 98 8.38 24.36 16.18
N CYS A 99 7.75 24.53 15.02
CA CYS A 99 8.39 24.31 13.73
C CYS A 99 9.30 25.46 13.28
N ALA A 100 8.97 26.70 13.63
CA ALA A 100 9.77 27.87 13.26
C ALA A 100 11.01 28.07 14.14
N PHE A 101 10.96 27.63 15.41
CA PHE A 101 12.00 27.92 16.40
C PHE A 101 12.51 26.69 17.16
N GLY A 102 11.89 25.53 16.99
CA GLY A 102 12.30 24.26 17.61
C GLY A 102 13.22 23.43 16.71
N SER A 103 13.50 22.20 17.15
CA SER A 103 14.24 21.24 16.32
C SER A 103 13.31 20.57 15.30
N GLU A 104 13.90 19.98 14.27
CA GLU A 104 13.18 19.16 13.28
C GLU A 104 12.35 18.06 13.96
N ALA A 105 12.95 17.36 14.93
CA ALA A 105 12.27 16.31 15.68
C ALA A 105 11.08 16.82 16.51
N ASP A 106 11.20 18.02 17.10
CA ASP A 106 10.09 18.63 17.86
C ASP A 106 8.94 19.06 16.94
N CYS A 107 9.29 19.60 15.75
CA CYS A 107 8.31 19.96 14.74
C CYS A 107 7.55 18.71 14.27
N GLU A 108 8.28 17.66 13.87
CA GLU A 108 7.70 16.39 13.44
C GLU A 108 6.77 15.83 14.51
N ALA A 109 7.20 15.75 15.77
CA ALA A 109 6.37 15.27 16.87
C ALA A 109 5.09 16.11 17.07
N CYS A 110 5.17 17.43 16.87
CA CYS A 110 4.00 18.30 16.92
C CYS A 110 3.02 18.03 15.78
N VAL A 111 3.53 17.95 14.54
CA VAL A 111 2.71 17.69 13.34
C VAL A 111 2.02 16.32 13.47
N GLN A 112 2.78 15.30 13.90
CA GLN A 112 2.26 13.95 14.15
C GLN A 112 1.11 13.96 15.17
N THR A 113 1.25 14.74 16.25
CA THR A 113 0.24 14.78 17.31
C THR A 113 -1.02 15.57 16.91
N ASN A 114 -0.87 16.66 16.17
CA ASN A 114 -1.96 17.63 15.99
C ASN A 114 -2.59 17.63 14.60
N CYS A 115 -1.84 17.23 13.57
CA CYS A 115 -2.22 17.45 12.18
C CYS A 115 -2.24 16.18 11.33
N GLN A 116 -1.50 15.15 11.71
CA GLN A 116 -1.39 13.91 10.93
C GLN A 116 -2.74 13.22 10.73
N SER A 117 -3.49 12.97 11.81
CA SER A 117 -4.78 12.29 11.72
C SER A 117 -5.79 13.03 10.83
N GLY A 118 -5.74 14.37 10.81
CA GLY A 118 -6.58 15.19 9.93
C GLY A 118 -6.20 15.02 8.45
N PHE A 119 -4.90 14.98 8.17
CA PHE A 119 -4.39 14.72 6.83
C PHE A 119 -4.75 13.32 6.34
N GLU A 120 -4.50 12.27 7.14
CA GLU A 120 -4.83 10.89 6.80
C GLU A 120 -6.32 10.70 6.52
N THR A 121 -7.18 11.29 7.36
CA THR A 121 -8.63 11.25 7.17
C THR A 121 -9.06 11.95 5.88
N CYS A 122 -8.45 13.09 5.56
CA CYS A 122 -8.76 13.84 4.33
C CYS A 122 -8.28 13.08 3.09
N ALA A 123 -7.03 12.63 3.11
CA ALA A 123 -6.38 11.93 2.01
C ALA A 123 -7.00 10.54 1.79
N GLY A 124 -7.54 9.92 2.83
CA GLY A 124 -8.01 8.54 2.81
C GLY A 124 -6.89 7.53 3.00
N ILE A 125 -5.82 7.91 3.71
CA ILE A 125 -4.69 7.04 4.01
C ILE A 125 -5.09 6.14 5.18
N VAL A 126 -5.30 4.86 4.89
CA VAL A 126 -5.68 3.83 5.86
C VAL A 126 -4.95 2.52 5.53
N ASP A 127 -4.76 1.67 6.52
CA ASP A 127 -4.39 0.26 6.32
C ASP A 127 -5.69 -0.53 6.18
N LEU A 128 -6.02 -0.96 4.97
CA LEU A 128 -7.34 -1.51 4.64
C LEU A 128 -7.44 -3.02 4.89
N ASP A 129 -6.35 -3.75 4.77
CA ASP A 129 -6.31 -5.21 4.92
C ASP A 129 -5.51 -5.72 6.14
N GLY A 130 -4.77 -4.84 6.82
CA GLY A 130 -4.12 -5.10 8.08
C GLY A 130 -2.71 -5.67 7.99
N ASP A 131 -1.98 -5.50 6.88
CA ASP A 131 -0.58 -5.93 6.77
C ASP A 131 0.45 -4.93 7.36
N GLY A 132 -0.01 -3.73 7.71
CA GLY A 132 0.82 -2.68 8.29
C GLY A 132 1.39 -1.68 7.28
N GLU A 133 1.11 -1.86 6.00
CA GLU A 133 1.24 -0.82 4.98
C GLU A 133 -0.09 -0.07 4.85
N SER A 134 -0.03 1.14 4.30
CA SER A 134 -1.24 1.96 4.08
C SER A 134 -1.60 1.92 2.61
N THR A 135 -2.74 2.50 2.23
CA THR A 135 -3.10 2.75 0.82
C THR A 135 -2.05 3.53 0.02
N VAL A 136 -1.04 4.09 0.68
CA VAL A 136 0.18 4.60 0.03
C VAL A 136 1.20 3.48 -0.08
N CYS A 137 1.65 3.22 -1.31
CA CYS A 137 2.62 2.17 -1.69
C CYS A 137 2.12 0.73 -1.67
N ASP A 138 0.94 0.45 -1.14
CA ASP A 138 0.29 -0.84 -1.26
C ASP A 138 -0.21 -1.05 -2.70
N CYS A 139 0.16 -2.19 -3.31
CA CYS A 139 -0.25 -2.51 -4.68
C CYS A 139 -1.57 -3.28 -4.76
N ASP A 140 -2.10 -3.79 -3.65
CA ASP A 140 -3.44 -4.37 -3.53
C ASP A 140 -4.01 -4.18 -2.10
N ASP A 141 -4.61 -3.01 -1.85
CA ASP A 141 -5.25 -2.61 -0.57
C ASP A 141 -6.29 -3.60 0.01
N ALA A 142 -6.65 -4.66 -0.72
CA ALA A 142 -7.61 -5.66 -0.30
C ALA A 142 -6.95 -7.00 0.09
N ASN A 143 -5.63 -7.11 0.01
CA ASN A 143 -4.90 -8.36 0.14
C ASN A 143 -3.61 -8.21 0.95
N SER A 144 -3.70 -8.55 2.23
CA SER A 144 -2.62 -8.43 3.23
C SER A 144 -1.40 -9.31 2.97
N SER A 145 -1.35 -10.01 1.83
CA SER A 145 -0.20 -10.79 1.37
C SER A 145 0.52 -10.10 0.19
N VAL A 146 0.06 -8.92 -0.22
CA VAL A 146 0.55 -8.18 -1.40
C VAL A 146 0.88 -6.76 -0.96
N TYR A 147 2.15 -6.53 -0.63
CA TYR A 147 2.65 -5.26 -0.13
C TYR A 147 4.16 -5.13 -0.40
N PRO A 148 4.73 -3.90 -0.38
CA PRO A 148 6.16 -3.70 -0.60
C PRO A 148 7.07 -4.62 0.23
N GLY A 149 7.79 -5.53 -0.44
CA GLY A 149 8.69 -6.49 0.20
C GLY A 149 8.02 -7.71 0.86
N ALA A 150 6.75 -7.99 0.56
CA ALA A 150 6.07 -9.20 1.01
C ALA A 150 6.77 -10.48 0.49
N PRO A 151 6.68 -11.60 1.23
CA PRO A 151 7.08 -12.91 0.71
C PRO A 151 6.18 -13.36 -0.44
N GLY A 152 6.76 -14.07 -1.41
CA GLY A 152 5.98 -14.70 -2.47
C GLY A 152 5.00 -15.75 -1.95
N THR A 153 3.81 -15.78 -2.56
CA THR A 153 2.72 -16.71 -2.20
C THR A 153 2.56 -17.87 -3.19
N ALA A 154 3.41 -17.93 -4.22
CA ALA A 154 3.29 -18.85 -5.35
C ALA A 154 1.90 -18.82 -6.05
N GLN A 155 1.23 -17.67 -6.04
CA GLN A 155 -0.09 -17.47 -6.64
C GLN A 155 -0.05 -16.81 -8.02
N GLY A 156 1.15 -16.52 -8.53
CA GLY A 156 1.34 -15.76 -9.77
C GLY A 156 1.02 -14.27 -9.62
N VAL A 157 1.08 -13.77 -8.39
CA VAL A 157 0.85 -12.36 -8.04
C VAL A 157 2.19 -11.78 -7.60
N ASP A 158 2.49 -10.56 -8.05
CA ASP A 158 3.62 -9.77 -7.54
C ASP A 158 3.26 -9.34 -6.11
N ASN A 159 3.70 -10.15 -5.15
CA ASN A 159 3.39 -9.97 -3.74
C ASN A 159 4.22 -8.80 -3.18
N ASN A 160 5.42 -8.60 -3.68
CA ASN A 160 6.36 -7.64 -3.11
C ASN A 160 6.29 -6.23 -3.74
N CYS A 161 5.41 -6.03 -4.73
CA CYS A 161 5.17 -4.80 -5.47
C CYS A 161 6.41 -4.26 -6.22
N ASP A 162 7.34 -5.12 -6.65
CA ASP A 162 8.56 -4.70 -7.35
C ASP A 162 8.40 -4.58 -8.88
N GLY A 163 7.22 -4.92 -9.40
CA GLY A 163 6.85 -4.88 -10.81
C GLY A 163 7.31 -6.11 -11.60
N THR A 164 7.84 -7.13 -10.94
CA THR A 164 8.28 -8.38 -11.55
C THR A 164 7.84 -9.59 -10.72
N LEU A 165 7.56 -10.71 -11.38
CA LEU A 165 7.32 -11.97 -10.67
C LEU A 165 8.65 -12.65 -10.36
N SER A 166 8.97 -12.77 -9.08
CA SER A 166 10.05 -13.64 -8.59
C SER A 166 9.65 -15.13 -8.68
N PRO A 167 10.61 -16.07 -8.53
CA PRO A 167 10.29 -17.50 -8.44
C PRO A 167 9.32 -17.84 -7.32
N GLU A 168 9.47 -17.18 -6.17
CA GLU A 168 8.64 -17.37 -4.97
C GLU A 168 7.19 -16.89 -5.17
N GLU A 169 6.96 -16.00 -6.13
CA GLU A 169 5.66 -15.44 -6.49
C GLU A 169 5.00 -16.18 -7.65
N LEU A 170 5.78 -16.88 -8.47
CA LEU A 170 5.29 -17.55 -9.67
C LEU A 170 4.28 -18.63 -9.31
N ALA A 171 3.16 -18.68 -10.04
CA ALA A 171 2.14 -19.70 -9.86
C ALA A 171 2.74 -21.09 -10.12
N CYS A 172 2.98 -21.85 -9.06
CA CYS A 172 3.59 -23.18 -9.15
C CYS A 172 2.51 -24.27 -9.14
N GLN A 173 1.64 -24.26 -10.16
CA GLN A 173 0.54 -25.22 -10.26
C GLN A 173 1.00 -26.68 -10.44
N LEU A 174 2.28 -26.87 -10.76
CA LEU A 174 2.88 -28.19 -11.02
C LEU A 174 3.68 -28.74 -9.82
N ASP A 175 3.85 -27.98 -8.73
CA ASP A 175 4.35 -28.53 -7.47
C ASP A 175 3.16 -29.01 -6.63
N LEU A 176 2.86 -30.30 -6.77
CA LEU A 176 1.66 -30.91 -6.19
C LEU A 176 1.88 -31.31 -4.73
N ASN A 177 3.13 -31.38 -4.26
CA ASN A 177 3.46 -31.72 -2.88
C ASN A 177 3.92 -30.51 -2.03
N ALA A 178 4.04 -29.33 -2.65
CA ALA A 178 4.47 -28.06 -2.07
C ALA A 178 5.88 -28.12 -1.45
N ASP A 179 6.81 -28.82 -2.10
CA ASP A 179 8.22 -28.91 -1.66
C ASP A 179 9.17 -27.90 -2.36
N GLY A 180 8.63 -27.06 -3.25
CA GLY A 180 9.32 -25.99 -3.96
C GLY A 180 10.02 -26.44 -5.25
N ILE A 181 9.88 -27.70 -5.67
CA ILE A 181 10.54 -28.20 -6.87
C ILE A 181 9.68 -29.20 -7.63
N ILE A 182 9.54 -29.02 -8.95
CA ILE A 182 8.76 -29.96 -9.77
C ILE A 182 9.61 -31.19 -10.07
N THR A 183 9.40 -32.28 -9.34
CA THR A 183 10.22 -33.50 -9.43
C THR A 183 9.41 -34.76 -9.70
N VAL A 184 10.07 -35.92 -9.57
CA VAL A 184 9.40 -37.22 -9.68
C VAL A 184 8.33 -37.36 -8.59
N SER A 185 8.48 -36.68 -7.44
CA SER A 185 7.47 -36.72 -6.38
C SER A 185 6.12 -36.20 -6.87
N ASP A 186 6.09 -35.10 -7.63
CA ASP A 186 4.86 -34.51 -8.17
C ASP A 186 4.27 -35.35 -9.31
N VAL A 187 5.13 -35.89 -10.16
CA VAL A 187 4.71 -36.85 -11.21
C VAL A 187 4.05 -38.08 -10.56
N LEU A 188 4.56 -38.54 -9.42
CA LEU A 188 3.96 -39.65 -8.68
C LEU A 188 2.60 -39.27 -8.09
N THR A 189 2.36 -38.00 -7.73
CA THR A 189 1.05 -37.51 -7.30
C THR A 189 0.02 -37.61 -8.43
N VAL A 190 0.36 -37.18 -9.66
CA VAL A 190 -0.53 -37.37 -10.83
C VAL A 190 -0.74 -38.84 -11.16
N LEU A 191 0.33 -39.64 -11.13
CA LEU A 191 0.24 -41.08 -11.42
C LEU A 191 -0.58 -41.85 -10.37
N ALA A 192 -0.66 -41.37 -9.13
CA ALA A 192 -1.46 -41.98 -8.08
C ALA A 192 -2.97 -41.88 -8.36
N GLU A 193 -3.41 -40.84 -9.07
CA GLU A 193 -4.80 -40.62 -9.47
C GLU A 193 -5.08 -40.92 -10.95
N PHE A 194 -4.12 -41.50 -11.68
CA PHE A 194 -4.27 -41.75 -13.11
C PHE A 194 -5.54 -42.55 -13.43
N GLY A 195 -6.39 -42.01 -14.32
CA GLY A 195 -7.69 -42.56 -14.67
C GLY A 195 -8.83 -42.12 -13.76
N CYS A 196 -8.62 -41.14 -12.87
CA CYS A 196 -9.68 -40.50 -12.11
C CYS A 196 -10.65 -39.75 -13.03
N LEU A 197 -11.95 -39.76 -12.70
CA LEU A 197 -13.04 -39.21 -13.52
C LEU A 197 -13.99 -38.25 -12.78
N VAL A 198 -13.82 -38.07 -11.47
CA VAL A 198 -14.67 -37.24 -10.60
C VAL A 198 -13.90 -36.89 -9.34
N ASP A 199 -14.02 -35.64 -8.88
CA ASP A 199 -13.39 -35.11 -7.67
C ASP A 199 -11.87 -35.39 -7.60
N CYS A 200 -11.19 -35.30 -8.74
CA CYS A 200 -9.75 -35.54 -8.87
C CYS A 200 -8.96 -34.36 -8.31
N THR A 201 -7.92 -34.63 -7.53
CA THR A 201 -7.06 -33.59 -6.95
C THR A 201 -5.81 -33.34 -7.78
N ALA A 202 -5.41 -34.31 -8.60
CA ALA A 202 -4.26 -34.22 -9.49
C ALA A 202 -4.64 -33.98 -10.98
N ASP A 203 -5.81 -33.37 -11.20
CA ASP A 203 -6.26 -32.84 -12.50
C ASP A 203 -5.58 -31.49 -12.71
N VAL A 204 -4.47 -31.51 -13.44
CA VAL A 204 -3.56 -30.38 -13.60
C VAL A 204 -4.12 -29.36 -14.60
N ASN A 205 -4.83 -29.86 -15.61
CA ASN A 205 -5.35 -29.02 -16.69
C ASN A 205 -6.79 -28.53 -16.44
N GLY A 206 -7.46 -29.05 -15.41
CA GLY A 206 -8.80 -28.67 -14.98
C GLY A 206 -9.93 -29.22 -15.85
N ASP A 207 -9.71 -30.31 -16.61
CA ASP A 207 -10.70 -30.92 -17.50
C ASP A 207 -11.68 -31.87 -16.78
N GLY A 208 -11.48 -32.07 -15.48
CA GLY A 208 -12.26 -32.92 -14.59
C GLY A 208 -11.79 -34.37 -14.54
N THR A 209 -10.71 -34.73 -15.24
CA THR A 209 -10.16 -36.09 -15.30
C THR A 209 -8.65 -36.10 -15.20
N VAL A 210 -8.07 -37.22 -14.74
CA VAL A 210 -6.60 -37.38 -14.71
C VAL A 210 -6.18 -38.36 -15.80
N THR A 211 -5.54 -37.84 -16.84
CA THR A 211 -5.16 -38.59 -18.04
C THR A 211 -3.71 -38.34 -18.45
N VAL A 212 -3.36 -38.77 -19.66
CA VAL A 212 -2.05 -38.49 -20.25
C VAL A 212 -1.85 -36.98 -20.46
N ALA A 213 -2.93 -36.21 -20.62
CA ALA A 213 -2.84 -34.76 -20.79
C ALA A 213 -2.18 -34.11 -19.55
N ASP A 214 -2.62 -34.48 -18.34
CA ASP A 214 -2.06 -33.98 -17.07
C ASP A 214 -0.60 -34.37 -16.89
N ILE A 215 -0.25 -35.61 -17.25
CA ILE A 215 1.15 -36.06 -17.20
C ILE A 215 2.01 -35.23 -18.17
N LEU A 216 1.51 -34.93 -19.37
CA LEU A 216 2.27 -34.14 -20.34
C LEU A 216 2.46 -32.70 -19.90
N GLU A 217 1.47 -32.12 -19.20
CA GLU A 217 1.56 -30.80 -18.60
C GLU A 217 2.58 -30.77 -17.45
N MET A 218 2.52 -31.75 -16.54
CA MET A 218 3.53 -31.96 -15.49
C MET A 218 4.95 -32.08 -16.05
N LEU A 219 5.13 -32.86 -17.12
CA LEU A 219 6.43 -33.04 -17.76
C LEU A 219 6.90 -31.77 -18.49
N GLY A 220 6.01 -30.83 -18.80
CA GLY A 220 6.34 -29.54 -19.36
C GLY A 220 7.10 -28.63 -18.39
N GLY A 221 6.85 -28.77 -17.08
CA GLY A 221 7.54 -28.03 -16.01
C GLY A 221 8.61 -28.83 -15.26
N PHE A 222 8.83 -30.11 -15.61
CA PHE A 222 9.70 -31.00 -14.84
C PHE A 222 11.14 -30.48 -14.69
N GLY A 223 11.61 -30.44 -13.44
CA GLY A 223 12.94 -29.96 -13.06
C GLY A 223 13.05 -28.44 -12.95
N SER A 224 11.93 -27.71 -13.00
CA SER A 224 11.89 -26.28 -12.68
C SER A 224 11.75 -26.10 -11.16
N ASP A 225 12.39 -25.05 -10.66
CA ASP A 225 12.24 -24.61 -9.28
C ASP A 225 11.00 -23.70 -9.16
N CYS A 226 10.43 -23.69 -7.96
CA CYS A 226 9.47 -22.73 -7.43
C CYS A 226 10.08 -22.15 -6.13
#